data_AF-A0A1M6R619-F1
#
_entry.id   AF-A0A1M6R619-F1
#
_cell.length_a   1.000
_cell.length_b   1.000
_cell.length_c   1.000
_cell.angle_alpha   90.00
_cell.angle_beta   90.00
_cell.angle_gamma   90.00
#
_symmetry.space_group_name_H-M   'P 1'
#
loop_
_entity.id
_entity.type
_entity.pdbx_description
1 polymer ?
#
loop_
_entity_poly.entity_id
_entity_poly.type
_entity_poly.pdbx_seq_one_letter_code
_entity_poly.pdbx_strand_id
1 'polypeptide(L)'
;MYRLLVIMLSAVLIAGCGNLKTSDFLSRTGDALSKIGQRAPVADLDQEIKPLFDQPYIDPLTEYLQRYGADSARTAQLGQVRAERERRCAAIARRYNTSGITETGLASYRRGYSFSCPQDVAAYEARLEAMQPQPAPKPVLQPVSEPPSDDSEVHDDDTQKVAVSPQLNDCYLLTRIRNFSDALKACRGPAEDGAAGAQASMAQIQSALGNYESAYRWARQAAPESGQGAYLLGEMYAQGRGVAQDKNAAAKWFRTAIGLGYAGAENALDNLASATAGANAN
;
A
#
# COMPACT_ATOMS: atom_id res chain seq x y z
N MET A 1 -37.32 -84.64 8.83
CA MET A 1 -36.61 -84.10 10.03
C MET A 1 -36.22 -82.62 9.84
N TYR A 2 -37.16 -81.76 9.43
CA TYR A 2 -36.89 -80.31 9.24
C TYR A 2 -38.15 -79.45 9.55
N ARG A 3 -39.04 -79.96 10.40
CA ARG A 3 -40.23 -79.23 10.89
C ARG A 3 -40.27 -79.04 12.41
N LEU A 4 -39.37 -79.70 13.14
CA LEU A 4 -39.20 -79.53 14.60
C LEU A 4 -38.03 -78.61 14.98
N LEU A 5 -37.15 -78.27 14.02
CA LEU A 5 -35.98 -77.42 14.26
C LEU A 5 -36.25 -75.92 14.02
N VAL A 6 -37.44 -75.55 13.54
CA VAL A 6 -37.84 -74.15 13.29
C VAL A 6 -38.60 -73.54 14.48
N ILE A 7 -39.11 -74.34 15.41
CA ILE A 7 -39.90 -73.87 16.56
C ILE A 7 -39.03 -73.65 17.82
N MET A 8 -37.82 -74.23 17.87
CA MET A 8 -36.86 -74.08 18.97
C MET A 8 -35.84 -72.95 18.80
N LEU A 9 -36.01 -72.08 17.79
CA LEU A 9 -35.18 -70.89 17.58
C LEU A 9 -36.01 -69.60 17.60
N SER A 10 -37.21 -69.66 18.17
CA SER A 10 -38.15 -68.54 18.32
C SER A 10 -38.33 -68.08 19.78
N ALA A 11 -37.61 -68.67 20.75
CA ALA A 11 -37.92 -68.52 22.17
C ALA A 11 -36.74 -68.14 23.08
N VAL A 12 -35.70 -67.45 22.59
CA VAL A 12 -34.55 -67.01 23.43
C VAL A 12 -34.14 -65.55 23.20
N LEU A 13 -35.02 -64.66 22.72
CA LEU A 13 -34.75 -63.21 22.74
C LEU A 13 -35.96 -62.39 23.21
N ILE A 14 -36.75 -62.91 24.15
CA ILE A 14 -37.72 -62.13 24.93
C ILE A 14 -37.38 -62.27 26.42
N ALA A 15 -36.18 -61.84 26.80
CA ALA A 15 -35.81 -61.58 28.18
C ALA A 15 -34.53 -60.75 28.19
N GLY A 16 -34.65 -59.42 28.12
CA GLY A 16 -33.47 -58.56 28.29
C GLY A 16 -33.51 -57.19 27.63
N CYS A 17 -34.61 -56.45 27.70
CA CYS A 17 -34.59 -54.99 27.56
C CYS A 17 -35.59 -54.39 28.54
N GLY A 18 -35.33 -54.60 29.83
CA GLY A 18 -35.83 -53.69 30.84
C GLY A 18 -35.12 -52.35 30.68
N ASN A 19 -35.90 -51.28 30.51
CA ASN A 19 -35.51 -49.93 30.87
C ASN A 19 -34.36 -49.27 30.06
N LEU A 20 -34.53 -49.14 28.74
CA LEU A 20 -33.80 -48.14 27.96
C LEU A 20 -34.80 -47.04 27.57
N LYS A 21 -34.69 -45.89 28.24
CA LYS A 21 -35.41 -44.66 27.87
C LYS A 21 -35.01 -44.29 26.44
N THR A 22 -35.86 -44.61 25.49
CA THR A 22 -35.72 -44.27 24.06
C THR A 22 -35.60 -42.76 23.82
N SER A 23 -35.93 -41.93 24.81
CA SER A 23 -35.75 -40.48 24.78
C SER A 23 -34.28 -40.04 24.80
N ASP A 24 -33.36 -40.80 25.42
CA ASP A 24 -31.95 -40.37 25.57
C ASP A 24 -31.07 -40.70 24.36
N PHE A 25 -31.43 -41.73 23.59
CA PHE A 25 -30.71 -42.08 22.36
C PHE A 25 -31.13 -41.17 21.20
N LEU A 26 -32.43 -40.82 21.13
CA LEU A 26 -32.94 -39.87 20.14
C LEU A 26 -32.50 -38.42 20.44
N SER A 27 -32.31 -38.04 21.72
CA SER A 27 -31.75 -36.72 22.06
C SER A 27 -30.25 -36.62 21.74
N ARG A 28 -29.46 -37.67 22.05
CA ARG A 28 -28.02 -37.68 21.75
C ARG A 28 -27.71 -37.76 20.25
N THR A 29 -28.52 -38.47 19.48
CA THR A 29 -28.39 -38.48 18.01
C THR A 29 -28.95 -37.20 17.39
N GLY A 30 -29.98 -36.59 18.00
CA GLY A 30 -30.47 -35.25 17.65
C GLY A 30 -29.44 -34.14 17.86
N ASP A 31 -28.70 -34.15 18.98
CA ASP A 31 -27.62 -33.19 19.26
C ASP A 31 -26.37 -33.42 18.39
N ALA A 32 -26.08 -34.68 18.03
CA ALA A 32 -24.99 -34.98 17.11
C ALA A 32 -25.35 -34.56 15.67
N LEU A 33 -26.60 -34.74 15.24
CA LEU A 33 -27.09 -34.30 13.94
C LEU A 33 -27.32 -32.79 13.87
N SER A 34 -27.68 -32.12 14.98
CA SER A 34 -27.75 -30.66 15.04
C SER A 34 -26.38 -30.01 14.85
N LYS A 35 -25.29 -30.71 15.24
CA LYS A 35 -23.91 -30.28 15.00
C LYS A 35 -23.39 -30.59 13.59
N ILE A 36 -23.94 -31.60 12.90
CA ILE A 36 -23.57 -31.95 11.52
C ILE A 36 -24.27 -31.00 10.50
N GLY A 37 -25.39 -30.38 10.90
CA GLY A 37 -26.08 -29.34 10.12
C GLY A 37 -25.69 -27.90 10.46
N GLN A 38 -24.84 -27.68 11.47
CA GLN A 38 -24.28 -26.36 11.74
C GLN A 38 -23.25 -26.04 10.68
N ARG A 39 -23.73 -25.39 9.61
CA ARG A 39 -22.93 -24.55 8.73
C ARG A 39 -21.98 -23.77 9.64
N ALA A 40 -20.67 -23.86 9.38
CA ALA A 40 -19.67 -23.05 10.08
C ALA A 40 -20.24 -21.63 10.26
N PRO A 41 -20.10 -20.99 11.45
CA PRO A 41 -20.78 -19.74 11.72
C PRO A 41 -20.52 -18.81 10.55
N VAL A 42 -21.58 -18.46 9.82
CA VAL A 42 -21.50 -17.46 8.76
C VAL A 42 -20.88 -16.27 9.46
N ALA A 43 -19.61 -15.95 9.12
CA ALA A 43 -18.94 -14.82 9.72
C ALA A 43 -19.92 -13.66 9.62
N ASP A 44 -20.23 -13.02 10.73
CA ASP A 44 -21.15 -11.89 10.74
C ASP A 44 -20.47 -10.76 9.94
N LEU A 45 -20.76 -10.73 8.64
CA LEU A 45 -20.10 -9.83 7.69
C LEU A 45 -20.42 -8.38 8.03
N ASP A 46 -21.53 -8.13 8.73
CA ASP A 46 -21.89 -6.81 9.22
C ASP A 46 -21.01 -6.39 10.40
N GLN A 47 -20.68 -7.31 11.31
CA GLN A 47 -19.67 -7.07 12.35
C GLN A 47 -18.27 -6.90 11.76
N GLU A 48 -17.95 -7.57 10.66
CA GLU A 48 -16.65 -7.45 10.00
C GLU A 48 -16.42 -6.03 9.45
N ILE A 49 -17.44 -5.41 8.87
CA ILE A 49 -17.29 -4.07 8.30
C ILE A 49 -17.40 -2.97 9.35
N LYS A 50 -18.03 -3.21 10.49
CA LYS A 50 -18.25 -2.19 11.53
C LYS A 50 -17.01 -1.34 11.87
N PRO A 51 -15.80 -1.91 12.08
CA PRO A 51 -14.61 -1.12 12.38
C PRO A 51 -14.20 -0.17 11.25
N LEU A 52 -14.55 -0.48 9.99
CA LEU A 52 -14.29 0.39 8.85
C LEU A 52 -15.09 1.68 8.92
N PHE A 53 -16.30 1.63 9.50
CA PHE A 53 -17.22 2.76 9.62
C PHE A 53 -16.94 3.59 10.88
N ASP A 54 -16.49 2.94 11.97
CA ASP A 54 -16.22 3.59 13.25
C ASP A 54 -15.02 4.56 13.21
N GLN A 55 -14.17 4.46 12.20
CA GLN A 55 -13.02 5.34 11.97
C GLN A 55 -13.32 6.42 10.93
N PRO A 56 -12.58 7.55 10.91
CA PRO A 56 -12.82 8.64 9.95
C PRO A 56 -12.11 8.46 8.60
N TYR A 57 -11.25 7.44 8.44
CA TYR A 57 -10.38 7.28 7.27
C TYR A 57 -11.09 6.66 6.06
N ILE A 58 -10.68 7.04 4.84
CA ILE A 58 -11.27 6.52 3.59
C ILE A 58 -10.50 5.30 3.06
N ASP A 59 -9.18 5.28 3.25
CA ASP A 59 -8.30 4.23 2.70
C ASP A 59 -8.70 2.81 3.11
N PRO A 60 -9.08 2.53 4.37
CA PRO A 60 -9.51 1.18 4.74
C PRO A 60 -10.79 0.73 4.01
N LEU A 61 -11.69 1.64 3.66
CA LEU A 61 -12.87 1.34 2.84
C LEU A 61 -12.45 0.95 1.41
N THR A 62 -11.48 1.70 0.86
CA THR A 62 -10.92 1.43 -0.48
C THR A 62 -10.20 0.08 -0.53
N GLU A 63 -9.37 -0.22 0.47
CA GLU A 63 -8.68 -1.51 0.58
C GLU A 63 -9.66 -2.67 0.72
N TYR A 64 -10.72 -2.51 1.51
CA TYR A 64 -11.77 -3.52 1.65
C TYR A 64 -12.42 -3.85 0.30
N LEU A 65 -12.79 -2.81 -0.46
CA LEU A 65 -13.39 -2.97 -1.78
C LEU A 65 -12.44 -3.62 -2.80
N GLN A 66 -11.14 -3.33 -2.73
CA GLN A 66 -10.13 -3.96 -3.59
C GLN A 66 -9.94 -5.44 -3.22
N ARG A 67 -9.90 -5.75 -1.92
CA ARG A 67 -9.69 -7.11 -1.43
C ARG A 67 -10.86 -8.04 -1.73
N TYR A 68 -12.09 -7.54 -1.53
CA TYR A 68 -13.30 -8.36 -1.59
C TYR A 68 -14.20 -8.06 -2.79
N GLY A 69 -13.77 -7.20 -3.73
CA GLY A 69 -14.64 -6.70 -4.81
C GLY A 69 -15.25 -7.75 -5.74
N ALA A 70 -14.68 -8.96 -5.80
CA ALA A 70 -15.19 -10.09 -6.56
C ALA A 70 -15.98 -11.12 -5.73
N ASP A 71 -16.12 -10.90 -4.42
CA ASP A 71 -16.79 -11.82 -3.50
C ASP A 71 -18.31 -11.60 -3.54
N SER A 72 -19.01 -12.52 -4.21
CA SER A 72 -20.46 -12.50 -4.32
C SER A 72 -21.18 -12.73 -2.99
N ALA A 73 -20.51 -13.33 -1.99
CA ALA A 73 -21.09 -13.48 -0.66
C ALA A 73 -21.18 -12.15 0.10
N ARG A 74 -20.43 -11.13 -0.33
CA ARG A 74 -20.31 -9.82 0.35
C ARG A 74 -21.01 -8.70 -0.39
N THR A 75 -21.88 -8.99 -1.35
CA THR A 75 -22.51 -7.96 -2.20
C THR A 75 -23.17 -6.84 -1.39
N ALA A 76 -23.87 -7.18 -0.30
CA ALA A 76 -24.49 -6.19 0.58
C ALA A 76 -23.45 -5.30 1.29
N GLN A 77 -22.43 -5.91 1.91
CA GLN A 77 -21.38 -5.20 2.63
C GLN A 77 -20.53 -4.34 1.70
N LEU A 78 -20.17 -4.85 0.51
CA LEU A 78 -19.48 -4.08 -0.52
C LEU A 78 -20.29 -2.86 -0.96
N GLY A 79 -21.62 -2.99 -1.05
CA GLY A 79 -22.52 -1.86 -1.30
C GLY A 79 -22.44 -0.80 -0.21
N GLN A 80 -22.52 -1.20 1.06
CA GLN A 80 -22.43 -0.28 2.21
C GLN A 80 -21.08 0.43 2.26
N VAL A 81 -19.98 -0.32 2.14
CA VAL A 81 -18.60 0.22 2.17
C VAL A 81 -18.37 1.20 1.01
N ARG A 82 -18.88 0.88 -0.18
CA ARG A 82 -18.78 1.77 -1.34
C ARG A 82 -19.55 3.07 -1.13
N ALA A 83 -20.79 2.98 -0.65
CA ALA A 83 -21.60 4.17 -0.36
C ALA A 83 -20.94 5.06 0.69
N GLU A 84 -20.35 4.49 1.74
CA GLU A 84 -19.64 5.24 2.77
C GLU A 84 -18.35 5.89 2.24
N ARG A 85 -17.58 5.17 1.41
CA ARG A 85 -16.40 5.72 0.74
C ARG A 85 -16.77 6.92 -0.12
N GLU A 86 -17.80 6.79 -0.95
CA GLU A 86 -18.30 7.84 -1.83
C GLU A 86 -18.82 9.04 -1.04
N ARG A 87 -19.56 8.81 0.06
CA ARG A 87 -20.03 9.88 0.94
C ARG A 87 -18.87 10.70 1.53
N ARG A 88 -17.81 10.02 1.99
CA ARG A 88 -16.61 10.68 2.55
C ARG A 88 -15.82 11.42 1.46
N CYS A 89 -15.61 10.80 0.30
CA CYS A 89 -14.95 11.43 -0.84
C CYS A 89 -15.69 12.69 -1.32
N ALA A 90 -17.02 12.63 -1.42
CA ALA A 90 -17.84 13.79 -1.78
C ALA A 90 -17.71 14.95 -0.77
N ALA A 91 -17.54 14.64 0.53
CA ALA A 91 -17.30 15.66 1.56
C ALA A 91 -15.95 16.35 1.39
N ILE A 92 -14.91 15.61 1.01
CA ILE A 92 -13.60 16.17 0.67
C ILE A 92 -13.67 17.01 -0.61
N ALA A 93 -14.31 16.49 -1.66
CA ALA A 93 -14.49 17.20 -2.92
C ALA A 93 -15.13 18.57 -2.74
N ARG A 94 -16.17 18.67 -1.89
CA ARG A 94 -16.80 19.96 -1.57
C ARG A 94 -15.81 20.97 -1.01
N ARG A 95 -14.88 20.57 -0.12
CA ARG A 95 -13.87 21.47 0.47
C ARG A 95 -12.91 22.00 -0.58
N TYR A 96 -12.39 21.12 -1.45
CA TYR A 96 -11.51 21.51 -2.55
C TYR A 96 -12.22 22.43 -3.54
N ASN A 97 -13.52 22.22 -3.77
CA ASN A 97 -14.31 23.08 -4.65
C ASN A 97 -14.56 24.48 -4.07
N THR A 98 -14.76 24.59 -2.75
CA THR A 98 -15.00 25.89 -2.09
C THR A 98 -13.76 26.78 -2.02
N SER A 99 -12.56 26.20 -2.00
CA SER A 99 -11.29 26.95 -1.92
C SER A 99 -10.79 27.49 -3.26
N GLY A 100 -11.55 27.27 -4.35
CA GLY A 100 -11.15 27.62 -5.71
C GLY A 100 -10.33 26.52 -6.41
N ILE A 101 -10.41 26.48 -7.74
CA ILE A 101 -9.72 25.49 -8.57
C ILE A 101 -8.33 26.01 -8.92
N THR A 102 -7.28 25.37 -8.42
CA THR A 102 -5.88 25.78 -8.60
C THR A 102 -4.96 24.58 -8.81
N GLU A 103 -3.82 24.79 -9.46
CA GLU A 103 -2.76 23.76 -9.59
C GLU A 103 -2.26 23.25 -8.23
N THR A 104 -2.05 24.17 -7.27
CA THR A 104 -1.64 23.81 -5.91
C THR A 104 -2.72 23.01 -5.18
N GLY A 105 -4.00 23.36 -5.41
CA GLY A 105 -5.15 22.61 -4.93
C GLY A 105 -5.19 21.20 -5.50
N LEU A 106 -4.99 21.04 -6.82
CA LEU A 106 -4.92 19.75 -7.49
C LEU A 106 -3.77 18.90 -6.94
N ALA A 107 -2.58 19.47 -6.80
CA ALA A 107 -1.42 18.77 -6.23
C ALA A 107 -1.67 18.29 -4.79
N SER A 108 -2.36 19.10 -3.98
CA SER A 108 -2.75 18.75 -2.62
C SER A 108 -3.84 17.67 -2.61
N TYR A 109 -4.81 17.75 -3.53
CA TYR A 109 -5.89 16.78 -3.65
C TYR A 109 -5.37 15.40 -4.04
N ARG A 110 -4.49 15.36 -5.06
CA ARG A 110 -3.81 14.12 -5.50
C ARG A 110 -3.04 13.45 -4.37
N ARG A 111 -2.26 14.23 -3.62
CA ARG A 111 -1.43 13.70 -2.52
C ARG A 111 -2.23 13.02 -1.42
N GLY A 112 -3.41 13.57 -1.10
CA GLY A 112 -4.23 13.07 0.00
C GLY A 112 -5.24 11.99 -0.40
N TYR A 113 -5.72 12.01 -1.65
CA TYR A 113 -6.96 11.30 -1.99
C TYR A 113 -6.93 10.55 -3.33
N SER A 114 -5.82 10.49 -4.06
CA SER A 114 -5.77 9.74 -5.33
C SER A 114 -6.06 8.26 -5.19
N PHE A 115 -5.68 7.63 -4.07
CA PHE A 115 -5.96 6.22 -3.83
C PHE A 115 -7.45 5.97 -3.56
N SER A 116 -8.05 6.79 -2.69
CA SER A 116 -9.40 6.56 -2.16
C SER A 116 -10.52 7.23 -2.95
N CYS A 117 -10.25 8.38 -3.56
CA CYS A 117 -11.21 9.21 -4.29
C CYS A 117 -10.71 9.55 -5.71
N PRO A 118 -10.25 8.58 -6.52
CA PRO A 118 -9.60 8.86 -7.80
C PRO A 118 -10.51 9.61 -8.78
N GLN A 119 -11.82 9.32 -8.76
CA GLN A 119 -12.81 9.98 -9.63
C GLN A 119 -13.00 11.45 -9.28
N ASP A 120 -13.05 11.81 -8.00
CA ASP A 120 -13.20 13.20 -7.56
C ASP A 120 -11.94 14.03 -7.86
N VAL A 121 -10.76 13.42 -7.70
CA VAL A 121 -9.48 14.05 -8.05
C VAL A 121 -9.42 14.31 -9.56
N ALA A 122 -9.78 13.32 -10.38
CA ALA A 122 -9.85 13.48 -11.83
C ALA A 122 -10.88 14.54 -12.25
N ALA A 123 -12.04 14.60 -11.59
CA ALA A 123 -13.03 15.63 -11.84
C ALA A 123 -12.52 17.03 -11.47
N TYR A 124 -11.70 17.17 -10.43
CA TYR A 124 -11.04 18.45 -10.10
C TYR A 124 -10.03 18.86 -11.16
N GLU A 125 -9.20 17.92 -11.62
CA GLU A 125 -8.25 18.13 -12.70
C GLU A 125 -8.92 18.57 -13.99
N ALA A 126 -9.94 17.85 -14.46
CA ALA A 126 -10.66 18.20 -15.69
C ALA A 126 -11.26 19.61 -15.65
N ARG A 127 -11.71 20.06 -14.48
CA ARG A 127 -12.21 21.43 -14.30
C ARG A 127 -11.10 22.47 -14.32
N LEU A 128 -9.93 22.14 -13.76
CA LEU A 128 -8.75 23.01 -13.82
C LEU A 128 -8.28 23.17 -15.26
N GLU A 129 -8.22 22.07 -16.03
CA GLU A 129 -7.87 22.07 -17.45
C GLU A 129 -8.87 22.90 -18.28
N ALA A 130 -10.17 22.75 -18.03
CA ALA A 130 -11.20 23.52 -18.71
C ALA A 130 -11.13 25.03 -18.42
N MET A 131 -10.50 25.45 -17.32
CA MET A 131 -10.28 26.85 -16.97
C MET A 131 -8.99 27.42 -17.61
N GLN A 132 -8.07 26.57 -18.05
CA GLN A 132 -6.84 27.01 -18.71
C GLN A 132 -7.11 27.28 -20.20
N PRO A 133 -6.59 28.37 -20.77
CA PRO A 133 -6.64 28.55 -22.21
C PRO A 133 -5.95 27.36 -22.88
N GLN A 134 -6.63 26.69 -23.81
CA GLN A 134 -6.07 25.51 -24.49
C GLN A 134 -4.67 25.86 -25.01
N PRO A 135 -3.64 25.05 -24.69
CA PRO A 135 -2.32 25.31 -25.20
C PRO A 135 -2.39 25.24 -26.72
N ALA A 136 -1.94 26.31 -27.38
CA ALA A 136 -1.81 26.31 -28.83
C ALA A 136 -1.07 25.03 -29.28
N PRO A 137 -1.50 24.39 -30.37
CA PRO A 137 -0.89 23.16 -30.83
C PRO A 137 0.62 23.37 -30.97
N LYS A 138 1.40 22.53 -30.30
CA LYS A 138 2.87 22.58 -30.38
C LYS A 138 3.28 22.51 -31.86
N PRO A 139 4.19 23.38 -32.35
CA PRO A 139 4.65 23.31 -33.72
C PRO A 139 5.24 21.92 -33.98
N VAL A 140 4.66 21.21 -34.95
CA VAL A 140 5.25 19.98 -35.47
C VAL A 140 6.52 20.40 -36.21
N LEU A 141 7.68 20.19 -35.56
CA LEU A 141 8.96 20.31 -36.24
C LEU A 141 9.04 19.20 -37.29
N GLN A 142 9.16 19.61 -38.56
CA GLN A 142 9.39 18.70 -39.66
C GLN A 142 10.82 18.12 -39.58
N PRO A 143 11.05 16.88 -40.03
CA PRO A 143 12.36 16.26 -39.97
C PRO A 143 13.31 16.99 -40.91
N VAL A 144 14.37 17.58 -40.36
CA VAL A 144 15.47 18.15 -41.15
C VAL A 144 16.46 17.03 -41.42
N SER A 145 16.81 16.82 -42.70
CA SER A 145 17.83 15.88 -43.15
C SER A 145 19.21 16.28 -42.61
N GLU A 146 19.91 15.29 -42.05
CA GLU A 146 21.25 15.40 -41.45
C GLU A 146 22.32 15.75 -42.51
N PRO A 147 23.24 16.70 -42.25
CA PRO A 147 24.41 16.93 -43.10
C PRO A 147 25.53 15.91 -42.80
N PRO A 148 26.46 15.67 -43.74
CA PRO A 148 27.41 14.56 -43.65
C PRO A 148 28.47 14.80 -42.56
N SER A 149 28.88 13.69 -41.96
CA SER A 149 29.90 13.56 -40.92
C SER A 149 31.25 14.14 -41.33
N ASP A 150 31.78 15.04 -40.51
CA ASP A 150 33.19 15.41 -40.49
C ASP A 150 33.83 14.71 -39.28
N ASP A 151 34.75 13.81 -39.58
CA ASP A 151 35.50 13.01 -38.61
C ASP A 151 36.57 13.90 -37.98
N SER A 152 36.29 14.38 -36.77
CA SER A 152 37.30 14.97 -35.89
C SER A 152 37.05 14.47 -34.48
N GLU A 153 37.86 13.50 -34.07
CA GLU A 153 37.95 13.01 -32.70
C GLU A 153 38.24 14.17 -31.74
N VAL A 154 37.25 14.51 -30.93
CA VAL A 154 37.47 15.12 -29.62
C VAL A 154 37.11 14.05 -28.60
N HIS A 155 38.14 13.53 -27.94
CA HIS A 155 38.04 12.73 -26.75
C HIS A 155 37.35 13.55 -25.66
N ASP A 156 36.12 13.18 -25.30
CA ASP A 156 35.55 13.48 -23.99
C ASP A 156 34.80 12.26 -23.48
N ASP A 157 35.51 11.60 -22.56
CA ASP A 157 35.10 10.82 -21.40
C ASP A 157 33.87 9.89 -21.48
N ASP A 158 34.20 8.63 -21.26
CA ASP A 158 33.38 7.44 -21.16
C ASP A 158 32.32 7.56 -20.05
N THR A 159 31.14 8.08 -20.37
CA THR A 159 29.94 7.88 -19.53
C THR A 159 29.03 6.85 -20.18
N GLN A 160 29.25 5.60 -19.78
CA GLN A 160 28.32 4.48 -19.90
C GLN A 160 26.86 4.95 -19.73
N LYS A 161 26.14 5.09 -20.85
CA LYS A 161 24.67 5.11 -20.87
C LYS A 161 24.20 3.72 -20.46
N VAL A 162 24.07 3.49 -19.16
CA VAL A 162 23.34 2.35 -18.63
C VAL A 162 21.92 2.45 -19.18
N ALA A 163 21.51 1.47 -19.98
CA ALA A 163 20.14 1.38 -20.47
C ALA A 163 19.21 1.18 -19.26
N VAL A 164 18.66 2.28 -18.74
CA VAL A 164 17.69 2.27 -17.65
C VAL A 164 16.43 1.59 -18.16
N SER A 165 16.01 0.49 -17.53
CA SER A 165 14.78 -0.20 -17.91
C SER A 165 13.57 0.75 -17.79
N PRO A 166 12.55 0.64 -18.65
CA PRO A 166 11.35 1.47 -18.57
C PRO A 166 10.72 1.47 -17.17
N GLN A 167 10.75 0.33 -16.48
CA GLN A 167 10.25 0.16 -15.12
C GLN A 167 11.02 1.00 -14.09
N LEU A 168 12.35 1.08 -14.24
CA LEU A 168 13.18 1.88 -13.37
C LEU A 168 12.96 3.38 -13.61
N ASN A 169 12.74 3.79 -14.86
CA ASN A 169 12.35 5.15 -15.18
C ASN A 169 10.98 5.51 -14.57
N ASP A 170 9.98 4.62 -14.70
CA ASP A 170 8.66 4.82 -14.11
C ASP A 170 8.71 4.90 -12.59
N CYS A 171 9.53 4.06 -11.93
CA CYS A 171 9.78 4.13 -10.50
C CYS A 171 10.19 5.54 -10.06
N TYR A 172 11.17 6.14 -10.73
CA TYR A 172 11.68 7.47 -10.38
C TYR A 172 10.65 8.57 -10.65
N LEU A 173 10.02 8.57 -11.83
CA LEU A 173 9.05 9.59 -12.22
C LEU A 173 7.84 9.57 -11.28
N LEU A 174 7.27 8.39 -11.03
CA LEU A 174 6.10 8.21 -10.17
C LEU A 174 6.41 8.58 -8.72
N THR A 175 7.61 8.23 -8.21
CA THR A 175 8.04 8.63 -6.86
C THR A 175 8.17 10.15 -6.74
N ARG A 176 8.76 10.81 -7.75
CA ARG A 176 8.96 12.27 -7.75
C ARG A 176 7.65 13.04 -7.79
N ILE A 177 6.66 12.57 -8.55
CA ILE A 177 5.30 13.15 -8.56
C ILE A 177 4.44 12.66 -7.38
N ARG A 178 5.01 11.84 -6.49
CA ARG A 178 4.36 11.27 -5.30
C ARG A 178 3.14 10.41 -5.60
N ASN A 179 3.08 9.79 -6.78
CA ASN A 179 2.14 8.71 -7.06
C ASN A 179 2.67 7.41 -6.44
N PHE A 180 2.54 7.29 -5.12
CA PHE A 180 3.14 6.18 -4.38
C PHE A 180 2.47 4.82 -4.65
N SER A 181 1.21 4.79 -5.09
CA SER A 181 0.51 3.55 -5.46
C SER A 181 1.18 2.89 -6.67
N ASP A 182 1.38 3.66 -7.76
CA ASP A 182 1.98 3.11 -8.97
C ASP A 182 3.50 3.04 -8.87
N ALA A 183 4.13 3.99 -8.17
CA ALA A 183 5.55 3.92 -7.87
C ALA A 183 5.91 2.63 -7.10
N LEU A 184 5.09 2.21 -6.13
CA LEU A 184 5.34 0.97 -5.40
C LEU A 184 5.39 -0.26 -6.32
N LYS A 185 4.57 -0.29 -7.37
CA LYS A 185 4.58 -1.37 -8.38
C LYS A 185 5.81 -1.27 -9.26
N ALA A 186 6.09 -0.08 -9.79
CA ALA A 186 7.20 0.17 -10.71
C ALA A 186 8.57 -0.03 -10.05
N CYS A 187 8.72 0.36 -8.77
CA CYS A 187 9.97 0.27 -8.03
C CYS A 187 10.28 -1.13 -7.50
N ARG A 188 9.30 -2.03 -7.35
CA ARG A 188 9.50 -3.31 -6.66
C ARG A 188 10.57 -4.17 -7.31
N GLY A 189 10.39 -4.51 -8.59
CA GLY A 189 11.34 -5.35 -9.32
C GLY A 189 12.76 -4.76 -9.30
N PRO A 190 12.96 -3.51 -9.76
CA PRO A 190 14.28 -2.89 -9.73
C PRO A 190 14.91 -2.81 -8.33
N ALA A 191 14.12 -2.60 -7.28
CA ALA A 191 14.63 -2.58 -5.90
C ALA A 191 15.06 -3.97 -5.41
N GLU A 192 14.30 -5.02 -5.76
CA GLU A 192 14.63 -6.43 -5.50
C GLU A 192 15.89 -6.86 -6.28
N ASP A 193 16.08 -6.32 -7.49
CA ASP A 193 17.28 -6.52 -8.32
C ASP A 193 18.51 -5.75 -7.81
N GLY A 194 18.38 -4.97 -6.74
CA GLY A 194 19.50 -4.27 -6.11
C GLY A 194 19.73 -2.84 -6.60
N ALA A 195 18.87 -2.27 -7.45
CA ALA A 195 19.05 -0.89 -7.91
C ALA A 195 18.89 0.10 -6.74
N ALA A 196 20.01 0.65 -6.25
CA ALA A 196 20.06 1.50 -5.05
C ALA A 196 19.08 2.69 -5.10
N GLY A 197 18.89 3.30 -6.28
CA GLY A 197 17.90 4.37 -6.45
C GLY A 197 16.45 3.90 -6.29
N ALA A 198 16.11 2.71 -6.78
CA ALA A 198 14.79 2.12 -6.59
C ALA A 198 14.56 1.70 -5.13
N GLN A 199 15.59 1.18 -4.46
CA GLN A 199 15.55 0.90 -3.02
C GLN A 199 15.34 2.19 -2.20
N ALA A 200 16.02 3.29 -2.55
CA ALA A 200 15.79 4.60 -1.93
C ALA A 200 14.35 5.10 -2.18
N SER A 201 13.83 4.89 -3.39
CA SER A 201 12.44 5.22 -3.73
C SER A 201 11.45 4.38 -2.92
N MET A 202 11.71 3.08 -2.75
CA MET A 202 10.93 2.19 -1.89
C MET A 202 10.96 2.65 -0.43
N ALA A 203 12.12 3.07 0.09
CA ALA A 203 12.22 3.63 1.42
C ALA A 203 11.37 4.89 1.59
N GLN A 204 11.40 5.81 0.61
CA GLN A 204 10.59 7.02 0.61
C GLN A 204 9.10 6.70 0.58
N ILE A 205 8.68 5.79 -0.31
CA ILE A 205 7.29 5.34 -0.45
C ILE A 205 6.80 4.74 0.87
N GLN A 206 7.54 3.78 1.43
CA GLN A 206 7.14 3.11 2.68
C GLN A 206 7.10 4.08 3.87
N SER A 207 8.04 5.02 3.95
CA SER A 207 8.03 6.07 4.97
C SER A 207 6.79 6.97 4.86
N ALA A 208 6.41 7.35 3.63
CA ALA A 208 5.22 8.16 3.37
C ALA A 208 3.91 7.42 3.69
N LEU A 209 3.91 6.09 3.57
CA LEU A 209 2.79 5.22 3.94
C LEU A 209 2.77 4.86 5.44
N GLY A 210 3.73 5.35 6.23
CA GLY A 210 3.82 5.05 7.67
C GLY A 210 4.43 3.68 8.01
N ASN A 211 4.90 2.93 7.01
CA ASN A 211 5.50 1.61 7.16
C ASN A 211 6.99 1.73 7.51
N TYR A 212 7.29 2.30 8.67
CA TYR A 212 8.65 2.72 9.02
C TYR A 212 9.67 1.58 9.12
N GLU A 213 9.27 0.38 9.54
CA GLU A 213 10.15 -0.80 9.57
C GLU A 213 10.60 -1.19 8.14
N SER A 214 9.65 -1.27 7.21
CA SER A 214 9.95 -1.54 5.79
C SER A 214 10.80 -0.43 5.18
N ALA A 215 10.48 0.82 5.52
CA ALA A 215 11.23 1.98 5.07
C ALA A 215 12.70 1.91 5.55
N TYR A 216 12.92 1.56 6.83
CA TYR A 216 14.25 1.36 7.41
C TYR A 216 15.03 0.27 6.69
N ARG A 217 14.41 -0.87 6.42
CA ARG A 217 15.05 -1.97 5.69
C ARG A 217 15.53 -1.55 4.31
N TRP A 218 14.68 -0.86 3.54
CA TRP A 218 15.02 -0.38 2.20
C TRP A 218 16.07 0.74 2.24
N ALA A 219 15.96 1.69 3.18
CA ALA A 219 16.93 2.77 3.33
C ALA A 219 18.31 2.21 3.68
N ARG A 220 18.37 1.19 4.55
CA ARG A 220 19.62 0.52 4.93
C ARG A 220 20.30 -0.19 3.76
N GLN A 221 19.53 -0.77 2.85
CA GLN A 221 20.07 -1.40 1.64
C GLN A 221 20.56 -0.36 0.63
N ALA A 222 19.84 0.75 0.47
CA ALA A 222 20.19 1.80 -0.49
C ALA A 222 21.36 2.69 -0.04
N ALA A 223 21.51 2.92 1.27
CA ALA A 223 22.41 3.93 1.83
C ALA A 223 23.90 3.83 1.42
N PRO A 224 24.49 2.65 1.17
CA PRO A 224 25.88 2.57 0.72
C PRO A 224 26.14 3.23 -0.65
N GLU A 225 25.14 3.25 -1.53
CA GLU A 225 25.29 3.65 -2.93
C GLU A 225 24.33 4.78 -3.37
N SER A 226 23.35 5.13 -2.53
CA SER A 226 22.39 6.19 -2.81
C SER A 226 22.46 7.29 -1.75
N GLY A 227 22.81 8.51 -2.17
CA GLY A 227 22.76 9.68 -1.29
C GLY A 227 21.37 9.94 -0.70
N GLN A 228 20.31 9.69 -1.49
CA GLN A 228 18.93 9.74 -1.00
C GLN A 228 18.65 8.65 0.03
N GLY A 229 19.11 7.41 -0.20
CA GLY A 229 18.99 6.30 0.74
C GLY A 229 19.68 6.58 2.07
N ALA A 230 20.91 7.10 2.02
CA ALA A 230 21.69 7.49 3.19
C ALA A 230 20.99 8.62 3.96
N TYR A 231 20.45 9.62 3.26
CA TYR A 231 19.67 10.70 3.87
C TYR A 231 18.43 10.15 4.59
N LEU A 232 17.64 9.28 3.95
CA LEU A 232 16.43 8.70 4.54
C LEU A 232 16.75 7.85 5.78
N LEU A 233 17.86 7.09 5.74
CA LEU A 233 18.32 6.33 6.89
C LEU A 233 18.75 7.25 8.04
N GLY A 234 19.42 8.37 7.72
CA GLY A 234 19.75 9.40 8.70
C GLY A 234 18.51 9.99 9.38
N GLU A 235 17.46 10.31 8.61
CA GLU A 235 16.19 10.79 9.17
C GLU A 235 15.53 9.76 10.09
N MET A 236 15.59 8.48 9.73
CA MET A 236 15.02 7.40 10.55
C MET A 236 15.71 7.29 11.91
N TYR A 237 17.04 7.33 11.95
CA TYR A 237 17.78 7.38 13.21
C TYR A 237 17.56 8.68 13.98
N ALA A 238 17.46 9.83 13.30
CA ALA A 238 17.24 11.12 13.96
C ALA A 238 15.87 11.19 14.65
N GLN A 239 14.85 10.54 14.09
CA GLN A 239 13.46 10.63 14.54
C GLN A 239 12.98 9.36 15.28
N GLY A 240 13.78 8.29 15.29
CA GLY A 240 13.38 7.01 15.88
C GLY A 240 12.28 6.30 15.07
N ARG A 241 12.28 6.44 13.74
CA ARG A 241 11.25 5.84 12.86
C ARG A 241 11.71 4.49 12.34
N GLY A 242 11.08 3.41 12.82
CA GLY A 242 11.44 2.03 12.43
C GLY A 242 12.79 1.57 13.00
N VAL A 243 13.41 2.38 13.84
CA VAL A 243 14.66 2.10 14.54
C VAL A 243 14.73 2.95 15.80
N ALA A 244 15.50 2.55 16.80
CA ALA A 244 15.74 3.40 17.97
C ALA A 244 16.41 4.72 17.56
N GLN A 245 16.04 5.81 18.24
CA GLN A 245 16.64 7.11 17.97
C GLN A 245 18.13 7.09 18.32
N ASP A 246 18.97 7.47 17.37
CA ASP A 246 20.41 7.59 17.54
C ASP A 246 20.92 8.77 16.70
N LYS A 247 21.16 9.90 17.36
CA LYS A 247 21.62 11.12 16.68
C LYS A 247 23.05 10.99 16.14
N ASN A 248 23.90 10.14 16.73
CA ASN A 248 25.25 9.93 16.21
C ASN A 248 25.22 9.11 14.92
N ALA A 249 24.40 8.05 14.89
CA ALA A 249 24.15 7.29 13.68
C ALA A 249 23.52 8.16 12.59
N ALA A 250 22.56 9.01 12.94
CA ALA A 250 21.96 9.97 12.00
C ALA A 250 23.01 10.90 11.37
N ALA A 251 23.86 11.51 12.19
CA ALA A 251 24.93 12.39 11.71
C ALA A 251 25.91 11.67 10.77
N LYS A 252 26.24 10.40 11.07
CA LYS A 252 27.07 9.57 10.19
C LYS A 252 26.44 9.41 8.81
N TRP A 253 25.16 9.03 8.76
CA TRP A 253 24.46 8.80 7.50
C TRP A 253 24.19 10.08 6.70
N PHE A 254 23.93 11.22 7.38
CA PHE A 254 23.88 12.51 6.69
C PHE A 254 25.22 12.88 6.06
N ARG A 255 26.36 12.66 6.74
CA ARG A 255 27.69 12.85 6.13
C ARG A 255 27.92 11.94 4.93
N THR A 256 27.49 10.67 5.01
CA THR A 256 27.52 9.76 3.86
C THR A 256 26.68 10.30 2.70
N ALA A 257 25.47 10.80 2.97
CA ALA A 257 24.60 11.39 1.96
C ALA A 257 25.24 12.62 1.27
N ILE A 258 25.92 13.48 2.04
CA ILE A 258 26.71 14.60 1.50
C ILE A 258 27.83 14.09 0.58
N GLY A 259 28.58 13.08 1.02
CA GLY A 259 29.65 12.47 0.23
C GLY A 259 29.15 11.82 -1.08
N LEU A 260 27.89 11.40 -1.12
CA LEU A 260 27.20 10.89 -2.31
C LEU A 260 26.44 11.99 -3.08
N GLY A 261 26.65 13.26 -2.76
CA GLY A 261 26.11 14.41 -3.51
C GLY A 261 24.64 14.75 -3.22
N TYR A 262 24.06 14.25 -2.14
CA TYR A 262 22.66 14.59 -1.78
C TYR A 262 22.57 15.97 -1.12
N ALA A 263 22.21 16.98 -1.91
CA ALA A 263 22.15 18.38 -1.47
C ALA A 263 21.27 18.64 -0.22
N GLY A 264 20.26 17.81 0.04
CA GLY A 264 19.39 17.97 1.21
C GLY A 264 20.04 17.59 2.55
N ALA A 265 21.19 16.91 2.53
CA ALA A 265 21.77 16.31 3.74
C ALA A 265 22.56 17.31 4.62
N GLU A 266 23.12 18.39 4.04
CA GLU A 266 23.83 19.42 4.80
C GLU A 266 22.89 20.10 5.80
N ASN A 267 21.75 20.59 5.32
CA ASN A 267 20.73 21.20 6.17
C ASN A 267 20.22 20.26 7.27
N ALA A 268 20.09 18.96 6.97
CA ALA A 268 19.66 17.97 7.97
C ALA A 268 20.71 17.73 9.05
N LEU A 269 22.00 17.73 8.69
CA LEU A 269 23.11 17.61 9.63
C LEU A 269 23.19 18.83 10.55
N ASP A 270 23.01 20.03 10.02
CA ASP A 270 23.03 21.28 10.79
C ASP A 270 21.86 21.37 11.78
N ASN A 271 20.66 21.00 11.31
CA ASN A 271 19.46 20.93 12.17
C ASN A 271 19.64 19.92 13.32
N LEU A 272 20.26 18.77 13.02
CA LEU A 272 20.54 17.74 14.01
C LEU A 272 21.52 18.24 15.08
N ALA A 273 22.58 18.94 14.69
CA ALA A 273 23.58 19.49 15.60
C ALA A 273 23.02 20.61 16.49
N SER A 274 22.18 21.47 15.92
CA SER A 274 21.50 22.54 16.68
C SER A 274 20.56 21.96 17.74
N ALA A 275 19.85 20.87 17.40
CA ALA A 275 18.95 20.18 18.32
C ALA A 275 19.67 19.40 19.43
N THR A 276 20.94 18.99 19.26
CA THR A 276 21.73 18.38 20.35
C THR A 276 22.33 19.43 21.27
N ALA A 277 22.80 20.56 20.73
CA ALA A 277 23.34 21.66 21.52
C ALA A 277 22.30 22.26 22.48
N GLY A 278 21.07 22.49 21.99
CA GLY A 278 19.98 23.03 22.82
C GLY A 278 19.46 22.05 23.89
N ALA A 279 19.60 20.74 23.69
CA ALA A 279 19.20 19.73 24.67
C ALA A 279 20.21 19.57 25.83
N ASN A 280 21.47 19.93 25.61
CA ASN A 280 22.53 19.87 26.62
C ASN A 280 22.68 21.19 27.42
N ALA A 281 21.91 22.22 27.08
CA ALA A 281 21.97 23.55 27.69
C ALA A 281 20.85 23.82 28.71
N ASN A 282 20.00 22.83 28.99
CA ASN A 282 18.93 22.85 30.00
C ASN A 282 19.16 21.75 31.04
#